data_AF-H8I9I2-F1
#
_entry.id   AF-H8I9I2-F1
#
_cell.length_a   1.000
_cell.length_b   1.000
_cell.length_c   1.000
_cell.angle_alpha   90.00
_cell.angle_beta   90.00
_cell.angle_gamma   90.00
#
_symmetry.space_group_name_H-M   'P 1'
#
loop_
_entity.id
_entity.type
_entity.pdbx_description
1 polymer ?
#
loop_
_entity_poly.entity_id
_entity_poly.type
_entity_poly.pdbx_seq_one_letter_code
_entity_poly.pdbx_strand_id
1 'polypeptide(L)'
;MVNDNLPSRPPISSPASSGELEMNDWLRKLKENQERRREEKLRRYNDLVSKVIIILVGVCIVCFIAIVALAVENNNLYKQNDQLKASYEELNVTKSEQISKLISDNNDLRQFIFSNRSNNVEYTVNIDPNLPKVSMITFNNNRIHFVFSDGSAKDVYFIDTNLYVNSQ
;
A
#
# COMPACT_ATOMS: atom_id res chain seq x y z
N MET A 1 70.10 88.06 -23.02
CA MET A 1 70.46 87.61 -21.67
C MET A 1 70.07 86.15 -21.58
N VAL A 2 71.09 85.30 -21.53
CA VAL A 2 71.02 83.83 -21.48
C VAL A 2 70.51 83.42 -20.11
N ASN A 3 69.59 82.47 -20.04
CA ASN A 3 69.29 81.75 -18.81
C ASN A 3 69.10 80.26 -19.16
N ASP A 4 70.22 79.54 -19.12
CA ASP A 4 70.30 78.10 -19.23
C ASP A 4 69.79 77.47 -17.93
N ASN A 5 68.71 76.68 -18.00
CA ASN A 5 68.40 75.68 -16.97
C ASN A 5 68.18 74.34 -17.68
N LEU A 6 69.29 73.63 -17.87
CA LEU A 6 69.30 72.23 -18.30
C LEU A 6 68.66 71.32 -17.22
N PRO A 7 68.08 70.18 -17.63
CA PRO A 7 67.46 69.23 -16.73
C PRO A 7 68.49 68.50 -15.86
N SER A 8 68.21 68.44 -14.56
CA SER A 8 68.99 67.73 -13.55
C SER A 8 69.10 66.24 -13.90
N ARG A 9 70.32 65.82 -14.28
CA ARG A 9 70.73 64.43 -14.45
C ARG A 9 70.55 63.67 -13.13
N PRO A 10 69.93 62.47 -13.09
CA PRO A 10 69.87 61.68 -11.87
C PRO A 10 71.29 61.27 -11.46
N PRO A 11 71.61 61.26 -10.14
CA PRO A 11 72.93 60.92 -9.68
C PRO A 11 73.28 59.48 -10.04
N ILE A 12 74.49 59.33 -10.57
CA ILE A 12 75.15 58.07 -10.89
C ILE A 12 75.20 57.23 -9.61
N SER A 13 74.60 56.06 -9.66
CA SER A 13 74.56 55.06 -8.59
C SER A 13 75.97 54.76 -8.09
N SER A 14 76.22 55.05 -6.81
CA SER A 14 77.38 54.55 -6.07
C SER A 14 77.42 53.01 -6.15
N PRO A 15 78.60 52.38 -6.30
CA PRO A 15 78.71 50.94 -6.22
C PRO A 15 78.27 50.51 -4.81
N ALA A 16 77.26 49.63 -4.75
CA ALA A 16 76.70 49.16 -3.49
C ALA A 16 77.83 48.66 -2.58
N SER A 17 77.82 49.13 -1.34
CA SER A 17 78.77 48.70 -0.30
C SER A 17 78.64 47.19 -0.09
N SER A 18 79.74 46.47 0.14
CA SER A 18 79.77 45.01 0.34
C SER A 18 78.71 44.54 1.35
N GLY A 19 78.45 45.33 2.41
CA GLY A 19 77.42 45.02 3.41
C GLY A 19 75.98 45.21 2.93
N GLU A 20 75.71 46.12 1.98
CA GLU A 20 74.38 46.31 1.39
C GLU A 20 74.04 45.18 0.41
N LEU A 21 75.04 44.67 -0.32
CA LEU A 21 74.89 43.49 -1.18
C LEU A 21 74.59 42.24 -0.35
N GLU A 22 75.33 42.01 0.74
CA GLU A 22 75.08 40.90 1.66
C GLU A 22 73.70 41.00 2.33
N MET A 23 73.25 42.20 2.71
CA MET A 23 71.93 42.40 3.30
C MET A 23 70.80 42.17 2.31
N ASN A 24 70.96 42.60 1.05
CA ASN A 24 69.99 42.33 -0.02
C ASN A 24 69.89 40.84 -0.35
N ASP A 25 71.02 40.13 -0.38
CA ASP A 25 71.05 38.68 -0.55
C ASP A 25 70.40 37.94 0.62
N TRP A 26 70.58 38.44 1.85
CA TRP A 26 69.92 37.89 3.03
C TRP A 26 68.40 38.10 3.00
N LEU A 27 67.93 39.29 2.66
CA LEU A 27 66.50 39.59 2.49
C LEU A 27 65.86 38.75 1.39
N ARG A 28 66.57 38.53 0.28
CA ARG A 28 66.13 37.67 -0.81
C ARG A 28 66.00 36.22 -0.35
N LYS A 29 67.01 35.69 0.35
CA LYS A 29 66.96 34.32 0.93
C LYS A 29 65.84 34.15 1.94
N LEU A 30 65.54 35.17 2.76
CA LEU A 30 64.39 35.12 3.67
C LEU A 30 63.06 35.09 2.93
N LYS A 31 62.91 35.92 1.90
CA LYS A 31 61.71 35.94 1.06
C LYS A 31 61.51 34.60 0.36
N GLU A 32 62.55 34.05 -0.25
CA GLU A 32 62.52 32.73 -0.90
C GLU A 32 62.20 31.61 0.09
N ASN A 33 62.74 31.65 1.32
CA ASN A 33 62.39 30.68 2.37
C ASN A 33 60.92 30.79 2.83
N GLN A 34 60.39 32.01 2.95
CA GLN A 34 58.98 32.23 3.30
C GLN A 34 58.05 31.75 2.20
N GLU A 35 58.42 31.99 0.94
CA GLU A 35 57.65 31.58 -0.24
C GLU A 35 57.66 30.06 -0.40
N ARG A 36 58.82 29.41 -0.24
CA ARG A 36 58.93 27.94 -0.24
C ARG A 36 58.08 27.29 0.86
N ARG A 37 58.09 27.85 2.08
CA ARG A 37 57.21 27.38 3.17
C ARG A 37 55.72 27.58 2.87
N ARG A 38 55.35 28.64 2.17
CA ARG A 38 53.96 28.89 1.75
C ARG A 38 53.53 27.90 0.65
N GLU A 39 54.38 27.66 -0.34
CA GLU A 39 54.11 26.68 -1.40
C GLU A 39 54.00 25.25 -0.87
N GLU A 40 54.86 24.86 0.07
CA GLU A 40 54.78 23.55 0.72
C GLU A 40 53.46 23.36 1.48
N LYS A 41 52.99 24.40 2.18
CA LYS A 41 51.67 24.39 2.84
C LYS A 41 50.53 24.30 1.82
N LEU A 42 50.63 25.03 0.72
CA LEU A 42 49.63 25.00 -0.35
C LEU A 42 49.51 23.60 -0.98
N ARG A 43 50.63 22.93 -1.23
CA ARG A 43 50.66 21.57 -1.81
C ARG A 43 50.02 20.54 -0.87
N ARG A 44 50.33 20.61 0.44
CA ARG A 44 49.72 19.73 1.45
C ARG A 44 48.22 19.98 1.57
N TYR A 45 47.78 21.24 1.53
CA TYR A 45 46.37 21.58 1.57
C TYR A 45 45.64 21.09 0.32
N ASN A 46 46.25 21.25 -0.87
CA ASN A 46 45.66 20.76 -2.12
C ASN A 46 45.54 19.22 -2.15
N ASP A 47 46.53 18.48 -1.65
CA ASP A 47 46.45 17.02 -1.53
C ASP A 47 45.34 16.59 -0.54
N LEU A 48 45.19 17.30 0.58
CA LEU A 48 44.14 17.04 1.56
C LEU A 48 42.75 17.36 1.00
N VAL A 49 42.58 18.50 0.33
CA VAL A 49 41.34 18.90 -0.33
C VAL A 49 40.97 17.90 -1.43
N SER A 50 41.94 17.46 -2.25
CA SER A 50 41.71 16.45 -3.29
C SER A 50 41.19 15.13 -2.69
N LYS A 51 41.78 14.66 -1.58
CA LYS A 51 41.31 13.45 -0.88
C LYS A 51 39.88 13.61 -0.34
N VAL A 52 39.58 14.76 0.26
CA VAL A 52 38.23 15.06 0.76
C VAL A 52 37.21 15.09 -0.38
N ILE A 53 37.54 15.72 -1.51
CA ILE A 53 36.66 15.75 -2.69
C ILE A 53 36.37 14.34 -3.21
N ILE A 54 37.39 13.49 -3.32
CA ILE A 54 37.21 12.10 -3.77
C ILE A 54 36.28 11.33 -2.84
N ILE A 55 36.46 11.46 -1.52
CA ILE A 55 35.58 10.82 -0.53
C ILE A 55 34.15 11.36 -0.68
N LEU A 56 33.98 12.68 -0.80
CA LEU A 56 32.67 13.31 -0.90
C LEU A 56 31.93 12.87 -2.18
N VAL A 57 32.63 12.82 -3.31
CA VAL A 57 32.08 12.28 -4.56
C VAL A 57 31.68 10.81 -4.38
N GLY A 58 32.52 10.01 -3.73
CA GLY A 58 32.21 8.61 -3.42
C GLY A 58 30.92 8.46 -2.62
N VAL A 59 30.76 9.25 -1.56
CA VAL A 59 29.53 9.28 -0.74
C VAL A 59 28.32 9.71 -1.57
N CYS A 60 28.46 10.76 -2.39
CA CYS A 60 27.37 11.22 -3.25
C CYS A 60 26.91 10.14 -4.24
N ILE A 61 27.83 9.38 -4.84
CA ILE A 61 27.49 8.29 -5.76
C ILE A 61 26.71 7.19 -5.01
N VAL A 62 27.17 6.78 -3.83
CA VAL A 62 26.47 5.77 -3.02
C VAL A 62 25.08 6.24 -2.62
N CYS A 63 24.94 7.47 -2.15
CA CYS A 63 23.64 8.06 -1.82
C CYS A 63 22.71 8.11 -3.05
N PHE A 64 23.23 8.49 -4.21
CA PHE A 64 22.43 8.54 -5.44
C PHE A 64 21.90 7.15 -5.84
N ILE A 65 22.75 6.12 -5.78
CA ILE A 65 22.34 4.74 -6.06
C ILE A 65 21.25 4.30 -5.07
N ALA A 66 21.41 4.59 -3.78
CA ALA A 66 20.42 4.25 -2.76
C ALA A 66 19.07 4.93 -3.00
N ILE A 67 19.06 6.23 -3.32
CA ILE A 67 17.84 6.98 -3.63
C ILE A 67 17.13 6.40 -4.86
N VAL A 68 17.89 6.06 -5.92
CA VAL A 68 17.31 5.45 -7.12
C VAL A 68 16.71 4.07 -6.81
N ALA A 69 17.41 3.23 -6.04
CA ALA A 69 16.89 1.92 -5.63
C ALA A 69 15.59 2.05 -4.82
N LEU A 70 15.56 2.95 -3.84
CA LEU A 70 14.37 3.26 -3.05
C LEU A 70 13.21 3.79 -3.90
N ALA A 71 13.51 4.63 -4.91
CA ALA A 71 12.48 5.15 -5.81
C ALA A 71 11.88 4.05 -6.70
N VAL A 72 12.71 3.13 -7.20
CA VAL A 72 12.24 1.96 -7.98
C VAL A 72 11.37 1.05 -7.12
N GLU A 73 11.80 0.75 -5.89
CA GLU A 73 11.04 -0.08 -4.95
C GLU A 73 9.70 0.56 -4.59
N ASN A 74 9.69 1.85 -4.24
CA ASN A 74 8.44 2.59 -3.97
C ASN A 74 7.48 2.55 -5.16
N ASN A 75 7.97 2.78 -6.38
CA ASN A 75 7.12 2.71 -7.58
C ASN A 75 6.53 1.31 -7.78
N ASN A 76 7.31 0.26 -7.51
CA ASN A 76 6.82 -1.12 -7.58
C ASN A 76 5.76 -1.40 -6.49
N LEU A 77 5.97 -0.91 -5.27
CA LEU A 77 5.00 -1.01 -4.18
C LEU A 77 3.68 -0.30 -4.52
N TYR A 78 3.72 0.89 -5.12
CA TYR A 78 2.52 1.59 -5.57
C TYR A 78 1.75 0.75 -6.60
N LYS A 79 2.43 0.19 -7.61
CA LYS A 79 1.80 -0.68 -8.61
C LYS A 79 1.16 -1.92 -7.98
N GLN A 80 1.83 -2.56 -7.03
CA GLN A 80 1.29 -3.72 -6.33
C GLN A 80 0.07 -3.35 -5.48
N ASN A 81 0.09 -2.18 -4.83
CA ASN A 81 -1.04 -1.70 -4.04
C ASN A 81 -2.27 -1.42 -4.91
N ASP A 82 -2.08 -0.80 -6.08
CA ASP A 82 -3.16 -0.53 -7.02
C ASP A 82 -3.77 -1.83 -7.58
N GLN A 83 -2.92 -2.82 -7.91
CA GLN A 83 -3.38 -4.16 -8.30
C GLN A 83 -4.17 -4.85 -7.19
N LEU A 84 -3.70 -4.75 -5.94
CA LEU A 84 -4.38 -5.36 -4.80
C LEU A 84 -5.74 -4.72 -4.54
N LYS A 85 -5.84 -3.38 -4.67
CA LYS A 85 -7.13 -2.67 -4.58
C LYS A 85 -8.10 -3.11 -5.65
N ALA A 86 -7.66 -3.19 -6.91
CA ALA A 86 -8.50 -3.65 -8.02
C ALA A 86 -8.99 -5.08 -7.80
N SER A 87 -8.12 -6.00 -7.38
CA SER A 87 -8.49 -7.38 -7.07
C SER A 87 -9.45 -7.50 -5.88
N TYR A 88 -9.29 -6.66 -4.86
CA TYR A 88 -10.20 -6.60 -3.73
C TYR A 88 -11.60 -6.11 -4.13
N GLU A 89 -11.67 -5.08 -4.97
CA GLU A 89 -12.94 -4.58 -5.50
C GLU A 89 -13.65 -5.64 -6.35
N GLU A 90 -12.94 -6.31 -7.26
CA GLU A 90 -13.47 -7.41 -8.07
C GLU A 90 -14.00 -8.57 -7.20
N LEU A 91 -13.24 -8.96 -6.18
CA LEU A 91 -13.67 -9.99 -5.24
C LEU A 91 -14.92 -9.56 -4.46
N ASN A 92 -15.01 -8.30 -4.06
CA ASN A 92 -16.15 -7.78 -3.31
C ASN A 92 -17.41 -7.73 -4.17
N VAL A 93 -17.29 -7.34 -5.44
CA VAL A 93 -18.39 -7.40 -6.43
C VAL A 93 -18.83 -8.85 -6.63
N THR A 94 -17.89 -9.76 -6.90
CA THR A 94 -18.18 -11.20 -7.08
C THR A 94 -18.89 -11.79 -5.86
N LYS A 95 -18.43 -11.45 -4.65
CA LYS A 95 -19.06 -11.89 -3.40
C LYS A 95 -20.47 -11.33 -3.27
N SER A 96 -20.69 -10.06 -3.60
CA SER A 96 -22.01 -9.44 -3.57
C SER A 96 -22.98 -10.11 -4.55
N GLU A 97 -22.53 -10.40 -5.77
CA GLU A 97 -23.31 -11.14 -6.78
C GLU A 97 -23.67 -12.54 -6.30
N GLN A 98 -22.72 -13.28 -5.73
CA GLN A 98 -22.99 -14.60 -5.15
C GLN A 98 -24.02 -14.52 -4.02
N ILE A 99 -23.90 -13.55 -3.11
CA ILE A 99 -24.88 -13.34 -2.04
C ILE A 99 -26.26 -13.04 -2.64
N SER A 100 -26.34 -12.16 -3.64
CA SER A 100 -27.60 -11.83 -4.32
C SER A 100 -28.23 -13.07 -4.96
N LYS A 101 -27.43 -13.89 -5.64
CA LYS A 101 -27.89 -15.15 -6.22
C LYS A 101 -28.41 -16.12 -5.15
N LEU A 102 -27.68 -16.32 -4.07
CA LEU A 102 -28.09 -17.19 -2.96
C LEU A 102 -29.40 -16.72 -2.30
N ILE A 103 -29.62 -15.41 -2.20
CA ILE A 103 -30.89 -14.84 -1.70
C ILE A 103 -32.02 -15.12 -2.68
N SER A 104 -31.79 -14.94 -3.99
CA SER A 104 -32.78 -15.26 -5.02
C SER A 104 -33.17 -16.74 -4.97
N ASP A 105 -32.17 -17.63 -5.00
CA ASP A 105 -32.38 -19.08 -4.96
C ASP A 105 -33.15 -19.49 -3.69
N ASN A 106 -32.86 -18.87 -2.53
CA ASN A 106 -33.61 -19.11 -1.30
C ASN A 106 -35.07 -18.63 -1.40
N ASN A 107 -35.31 -17.46 -1.98
CA ASN A 107 -36.68 -16.96 -2.17
C ASN A 107 -37.48 -17.88 -3.10
N ASP A 108 -36.88 -18.32 -4.20
CA ASP A 108 -37.51 -19.23 -5.15
C ASP A 108 -37.85 -20.58 -4.49
N LEU A 109 -36.92 -21.14 -3.70
CA LEU A 109 -37.17 -22.36 -2.93
C LEU A 109 -38.28 -22.17 -1.89
N ARG A 110 -38.30 -21.04 -1.17
CA ARG A 110 -39.38 -20.72 -0.22
C ARG A 110 -40.72 -20.64 -0.94
N GLN A 111 -40.78 -19.94 -2.07
CA GLN A 111 -42.00 -19.86 -2.88
C GLN A 111 -42.46 -21.24 -3.35
N PHE A 112 -41.55 -22.08 -3.85
CA PHE A 112 -41.85 -23.46 -4.25
C PHE A 112 -42.40 -24.31 -3.09
N ILE A 113 -41.82 -24.20 -1.89
CA ILE A 113 -42.31 -24.90 -0.70
C ILE A 113 -43.72 -24.43 -0.34
N PHE A 114 -43.96 -23.12 -0.34
CA PHE A 114 -45.29 -22.58 -0.02
C PHE A 114 -46.33 -22.92 -1.07
N SER A 115 -46.00 -22.90 -2.37
CA SER A 115 -46.93 -23.28 -3.44
C SER A 115 -47.30 -24.76 -3.40
N ASN A 116 -46.37 -25.63 -2.97
CA ASN A 116 -46.68 -27.05 -2.76
C ASN A 116 -47.47 -27.30 -1.48
N ARG A 117 -47.28 -26.48 -0.43
CA ARG A 117 -48.11 -26.52 0.79
C ARG A 117 -49.55 -26.07 0.54
N SER A 118 -49.79 -25.15 -0.40
CA SER A 118 -51.14 -24.69 -0.75
C SER A 118 -51.95 -25.69 -1.58
N ASN A 119 -51.32 -26.72 -2.14
CA ASN A 119 -52.06 -27.86 -2.67
C ASN A 119 -52.52 -28.72 -1.49
N ASN A 120 -53.63 -28.32 -0.87
CA ASN A 120 -54.43 -29.17 0.00
C ASN A 120 -54.96 -30.32 -0.87
N VAL A 121 -54.16 -31.37 -1.02
CA VAL A 121 -54.66 -32.59 -1.63
C VAL A 121 -55.44 -33.33 -0.54
N GLU A 122 -56.76 -33.18 -0.61
CA GLU A 122 -57.69 -33.91 0.26
C GLU A 122 -57.77 -35.34 -0.25
N TYR A 123 -57.21 -36.27 0.52
CA TYR A 123 -57.30 -37.68 0.22
C TYR A 123 -58.34 -38.31 1.15
N THR A 124 -59.40 -38.85 0.56
CA THR A 124 -60.44 -39.57 1.28
C THR A 124 -60.31 -41.05 1.01
N VAL A 125 -60.13 -41.84 2.08
CA VAL A 125 -60.15 -43.30 2.02
C VAL A 125 -61.42 -43.78 2.72
N ASN A 126 -62.30 -44.42 1.94
CA ASN A 126 -63.49 -45.11 2.46
C ASN A 126 -63.09 -46.53 2.85
N ILE A 127 -63.37 -46.92 4.09
CA ILE A 127 -62.99 -48.23 4.64
C ILE A 127 -64.26 -49.02 4.92
N ASP A 128 -64.29 -50.29 4.51
CA ASP A 128 -65.36 -51.22 4.87
C ASP A 128 -65.36 -51.38 6.41
N PRO A 129 -66.45 -51.00 7.11
CA PRO A 129 -66.48 -50.86 8.57
C PRO A 129 -66.41 -52.19 9.32
N ASN A 130 -66.30 -53.32 8.63
CA ASN A 130 -66.36 -54.65 9.24
C ASN A 130 -65.21 -54.95 10.22
N LEU A 131 -64.10 -54.19 10.21
CA LEU A 131 -63.06 -54.04 11.26
C LEU A 131 -61.93 -53.19 10.63
N PRO A 132 -61.79 -51.87 10.92
CA PRO A 132 -62.02 -51.15 12.17
C PRO A 132 -63.30 -50.27 12.18
N LYS A 133 -63.68 -49.72 13.35
CA LYS A 133 -64.86 -48.83 13.55
C LYS A 133 -64.81 -47.50 12.77
N VAL A 134 -63.88 -47.32 11.83
CA VAL A 134 -63.68 -46.10 11.05
C VAL A 134 -64.30 -46.30 9.68
N SER A 135 -65.26 -45.45 9.32
CA SER A 135 -65.97 -45.51 8.04
C SER A 135 -65.29 -44.65 6.97
N MET A 136 -64.68 -43.53 7.36
CA MET A 136 -63.99 -42.62 6.44
C MET A 136 -62.79 -41.95 7.11
N ILE A 137 -61.67 -41.88 6.40
CA ILE A 137 -60.50 -41.10 6.80
C ILE A 137 -60.27 -40.04 5.73
N THR A 138 -60.24 -38.78 6.16
CA THR A 138 -59.90 -37.64 5.30
C THR A 138 -58.68 -36.96 5.87
N PHE A 139 -57.61 -36.80 5.09
CA PHE A 139 -56.41 -36.11 5.56
C PHE A 139 -56.01 -34.99 4.61
N ASN A 140 -55.44 -33.93 5.19
CA ASN A 140 -54.82 -32.83 4.48
C ASN A 140 -53.49 -32.45 5.16
N ASN A 141 -52.84 -31.37 4.68
CA ASN A 141 -51.52 -30.95 5.16
C ASN A 141 -51.46 -30.55 6.65
N ASN A 142 -52.61 -30.35 7.31
CA ASN A 142 -52.70 -29.78 8.66
C ASN A 142 -53.54 -30.62 9.63
N ARG A 143 -54.35 -31.57 9.14
CA ARG A 143 -55.23 -32.42 9.96
C ARG A 143 -55.49 -33.79 9.32
N ILE A 144 -55.77 -34.76 10.18
CA ILE A 144 -56.48 -35.99 9.84
C ILE A 144 -57.86 -35.96 10.51
N HIS A 145 -58.91 -36.13 9.72
CA HIS A 145 -60.30 -36.26 10.14
C HIS A 145 -60.74 -37.73 10.02
N PHE A 146 -61.21 -38.30 11.13
CA PHE A 146 -61.76 -39.65 11.19
C PHE A 146 -63.27 -39.57 11.37
N VAL A 147 -64.02 -40.30 10.56
CA VAL A 147 -65.45 -40.57 10.78
C VAL A 147 -65.59 -42.04 11.15
N PHE A 148 -66.29 -42.29 12.25
CA PHE A 148 -66.53 -43.62 12.76
C PHE A 148 -67.88 -44.17 12.28
N SER A 149 -68.04 -45.48 12.33
CA SER A 149 -69.26 -46.18 11.92
C SER A 149 -70.48 -45.84 12.77
N ASP A 150 -70.28 -45.28 13.97
CA ASP A 150 -71.33 -44.76 14.87
C ASP A 150 -71.73 -43.30 14.59
N GLY A 151 -71.14 -42.68 13.55
CA GLY A 151 -71.37 -41.28 13.18
C GLY A 151 -70.58 -40.27 13.98
N SER A 152 -69.77 -40.70 14.96
CA SER A 152 -68.84 -39.81 15.65
C SER A 152 -67.67 -39.41 14.75
N ALA A 153 -67.05 -38.27 15.05
CA ALA A 153 -65.92 -37.76 14.29
C ALA A 153 -64.78 -37.27 15.21
N LYS A 154 -63.54 -37.39 14.76
CA LYS A 154 -62.35 -36.93 15.49
C LYS A 154 -61.34 -36.28 14.56
N ASP A 155 -60.88 -35.10 14.94
CA ASP A 155 -59.76 -34.42 14.29
C ASP A 155 -58.46 -34.62 15.06
N VAL A 156 -57.38 -34.91 14.32
CA VAL A 156 -56.01 -34.90 14.81
C VAL A 156 -55.24 -33.87 14.00
N TYR A 157 -54.78 -32.82 14.68
CA TYR A 157 -54.02 -31.75 14.05
C TYR A 157 -52.52 -32.04 14.11
N PHE A 158 -51.84 -31.85 12.99
CA PHE A 158 -50.38 -31.83 12.96
C PHE A 158 -49.93 -30.42 13.36
N ILE A 159 -49.63 -30.22 14.65
CA ILE A 159 -49.04 -28.96 15.10
C ILE A 159 -47.60 -28.94 14.59
N ASP A 160 -47.36 -28.17 13.54
CA ASP A 160 -46.01 -27.90 13.04
C ASP A 160 -45.38 -26.82 13.93
N THR A 161 -44.95 -27.20 15.15
CA THR A 161 -44.42 -26.31 16.19
C THR A 161 -43.11 -25.60 15.80
N ASN A 162 -42.58 -25.84 14.61
CA ASN A 162 -41.25 -25.37 14.19
C ASN A 162 -41.28 -24.20 13.17
N LEU A 163 -42.43 -23.59 12.90
CA LEU A 163 -42.54 -22.51 11.89
C LEU A 163 -42.24 -21.09 12.41
N TYR A 164 -42.01 -20.92 13.72
CA TYR A 164 -41.60 -19.64 14.30
C TYR A 164 -40.30 -19.80 15.07
N VAL A 165 -39.21 -20.06 14.35
CA VAL A 165 -37.87 -19.78 14.88
C VAL A 165 -37.20 -18.82 13.92
N ASN A 166 -37.10 -17.57 14.37
CA ASN A 166 -36.38 -16.43 13.81
C ASN A 166 -37.08 -15.61 12.72
N SER A 167 -37.96 -14.71 13.19
CA SER A 167 -37.98 -13.34 12.69
C SER A 167 -37.90 -12.36 13.88
N GLN A 168 -36.68 -12.14 14.38
CA GLN A 168 -36.26 -10.90 15.03
C GLN A 168 -34.87 -10.55 14.51
#